data_AF-A0ABC8T8W8-F1
#
_entry.id   AF-A0ABC8T8W8-F1
#
_cell.length_a   1.000
_cell.length_b   1.000
_cell.length_c   1.000
_cell.angle_alpha   90.00
_cell.angle_beta   90.00
_cell.angle_gamma   90.00
#
_symmetry.space_group_name_H-M   'P 1'
#
loop_
_entity.id
_entity.type
_entity.pdbx_description
1 polymer ?
#
loop_
_entity_poly.entity_id
_entity_poly.type
_entity_poly.pdbx_seq_one_letter_code
_entity_poly.pdbx_strand_id
1 'polypeptide(L)'
;MTTAARPTWAPAKGGNEQGGTRIFGPSQKYSSRDIASHTTLKPRKEGQDTHDELQRRNLREELEDRERRHFSSKDKAYMEDRDHRRKGGHLLLEGTKREVEDRIIPRNADADDADVDIKSDDESEDDDDDDDEDDTEALLAELEQIKKERAEEKLRNERQMQEEELKAKEAETVTRKPSD
;
A
#
# COMPACT_ATOMS: atom_id res chain seq x y z
N MET A 1 12.34 61.86 11.79
CA MET A 1 13.00 60.55 11.62
C MET A 1 12.44 59.90 10.37
N THR A 2 13.28 59.51 9.41
CA THR A 2 12.84 58.80 8.19
C THR A 2 13.02 57.30 8.41
N THR A 3 11.99 56.50 8.12
CA THR A 3 12.04 55.05 8.30
C THR A 3 12.50 54.38 7.00
N ALA A 4 13.62 53.65 7.06
CA ALA A 4 14.12 52.87 5.93
C ALA A 4 13.30 51.58 5.70
N ALA A 5 12.63 51.08 6.73
CA ALA A 5 11.74 49.94 6.66
C ALA A 5 10.47 50.29 5.88
N ARG A 6 10.22 49.57 4.80
CA ARG A 6 9.03 49.70 3.94
C ARG A 6 8.53 48.30 3.58
N PRO A 7 7.20 48.07 3.60
CA PRO A 7 6.62 46.78 3.23
C PRO A 7 6.81 46.51 1.73
N THR A 8 6.90 45.22 1.36
CA THR A 8 6.94 44.77 -0.02
C THR A 8 5.51 44.57 -0.53
N TRP A 9 5.00 45.50 -1.35
CA TRP A 9 3.67 45.39 -1.95
C TRP A 9 3.64 44.52 -3.21
N ALA A 10 4.79 44.37 -3.87
CA ALA A 10 4.95 43.53 -5.05
C ALA A 10 6.10 42.53 -4.82
N PRO A 11 5.88 41.23 -5.09
CA PRO A 11 6.94 40.24 -4.98
C PRO A 11 7.97 40.39 -6.11
N ALA A 12 9.17 39.88 -5.89
CA ALA A 12 10.18 39.76 -6.93
C ALA A 12 9.66 38.86 -8.07
N LYS A 13 9.75 39.32 -9.31
CA LYS A 13 9.33 38.55 -10.49
C LYS A 13 10.49 37.69 -10.98
N GLY A 14 10.26 36.38 -11.09
CA GLY A 14 11.21 35.45 -11.70
C GLY A 14 11.44 35.77 -13.19
N GLY A 15 12.65 35.56 -13.68
CA GLY A 15 13.05 35.91 -15.05
C GLY A 15 14.53 36.28 -15.14
N ASN A 16 14.82 37.54 -15.44
CA ASN A 16 16.13 37.99 -15.95
C ASN A 16 17.34 37.86 -15.00
N GLU A 17 17.17 37.57 -13.72
CA GLU A 17 18.20 37.88 -12.72
C GLU A 17 18.79 36.63 -12.05
N GLN A 18 17.94 35.67 -11.66
CA GLN A 18 18.33 34.36 -11.17
C GLN A 18 17.31 33.32 -11.64
N GLY A 19 17.80 32.26 -12.29
CA GLY A 19 16.99 31.10 -12.68
C GLY A 19 16.10 31.26 -13.92
N GLY A 20 15.97 32.46 -14.51
CA GLY A 20 15.40 32.59 -15.85
C GLY A 20 16.47 32.73 -16.93
N THR A 21 16.03 32.69 -18.19
CA THR A 21 16.83 32.90 -19.41
C THR A 21 17.51 34.28 -19.38
N ARG A 22 18.66 34.36 -18.71
CA ARG A 22 19.49 35.56 -18.71
C ARG A 22 20.03 35.76 -20.14
N ILE A 23 19.76 36.93 -20.69
CA ILE A 23 20.32 37.39 -21.98
C ILE A 23 21.81 37.77 -21.83
N PHE A 24 22.27 38.03 -20.59
CA PHE A 24 23.67 38.24 -20.26
C PHE A 24 24.34 36.89 -20.02
N GLY A 25 25.47 36.65 -20.69
CA GLY A 25 26.01 35.32 -21.02
C GLY A 25 26.17 34.32 -19.87
N PRO A 26 26.30 33.03 -20.20
CA PRO A 26 26.32 31.95 -19.21
C PRO A 26 27.45 32.15 -18.19
N SER A 27 27.08 32.15 -16.90
CA SER A 27 28.04 32.21 -15.79
C SER A 27 28.73 30.87 -15.61
N GLN A 28 30.05 30.87 -15.39
CA GLN A 28 30.83 29.68 -15.04
C GLN A 28 30.73 29.28 -13.56
N LYS A 29 30.02 30.07 -12.74
CA LYS A 29 29.82 29.79 -11.30
C LYS A 29 28.69 28.76 -11.12
N TYR A 30 28.94 27.71 -10.35
CA TYR A 30 27.95 26.71 -9.94
C TYR A 30 27.95 26.56 -8.41
N SER A 31 26.79 26.20 -7.84
CA SER A 31 26.65 25.86 -6.42
C SER A 31 27.03 24.40 -6.16
N SER A 32 27.37 24.04 -4.92
CA SER A 32 27.56 22.63 -4.54
C SER A 32 26.32 21.78 -4.78
N ARG A 33 25.12 22.41 -4.76
CA ARG A 33 23.84 21.74 -5.08
C ARG A 33 23.61 21.52 -6.57
N ASP A 34 24.32 22.25 -7.44
CA ASP A 34 24.19 22.12 -8.90
C ASP A 34 25.09 21.02 -9.47
N ILE A 35 25.85 20.33 -8.61
CA ILE A 35 26.67 19.19 -9.01
C ILE A 35 25.74 18.06 -9.46
N ALA A 36 26.14 17.37 -10.54
CA ALA A 36 25.39 16.25 -11.09
C ALA A 36 25.08 15.21 -10.01
N SER A 37 23.79 15.11 -9.67
CA SER A 37 23.23 14.15 -8.72
C SER A 37 21.94 13.59 -9.30
N HIS A 38 21.64 12.31 -9.00
CA HIS A 38 20.46 11.61 -9.52
C HIS A 38 20.27 11.73 -11.04
N THR A 39 21.35 11.50 -11.80
CA THR A 39 21.34 11.61 -13.28
C THR A 39 20.51 10.54 -13.98
N THR A 40 20.04 9.53 -13.26
CA THR A 40 19.21 8.43 -13.76
C THR A 40 17.80 8.54 -13.20
N LEU A 41 16.81 8.72 -14.07
CA LEU A 41 15.40 8.67 -13.69
C LEU A 41 14.93 7.22 -13.54
N LYS A 42 14.09 6.95 -12.54
CA LYS A 42 13.46 5.64 -12.34
C LYS A 42 12.15 5.59 -13.13
N PRO A 43 12.03 4.75 -14.18
CA PRO A 43 10.75 4.52 -14.84
C PRO A 43 9.86 3.64 -13.95
N ARG A 44 8.54 3.79 -14.12
CA ARG A 44 7.57 2.86 -13.51
C ARG A 44 7.73 1.48 -14.15
N LYS A 45 7.81 0.43 -13.33
CA LYS A 45 7.78 -0.96 -13.80
C LYS A 45 6.35 -1.43 -13.98
N GLU A 46 6.15 -2.48 -14.75
CA GLU A 46 4.85 -3.17 -14.83
C GLU A 46 4.34 -3.51 -13.42
N GLY A 47 3.05 -3.27 -13.17
CA GLY A 47 2.44 -3.39 -11.85
C GLY A 47 2.62 -2.19 -10.92
N GLN A 48 3.37 -1.15 -11.31
CA GLN A 48 3.48 0.12 -10.57
C GLN A 48 2.62 1.23 -11.20
N ASP A 49 1.50 0.87 -11.81
CA ASP A 49 0.64 1.79 -12.56
C ASP A 49 1.40 2.48 -13.69
N THR A 50 1.91 1.66 -14.61
CA THR A 50 2.42 2.18 -15.88
C THR A 50 1.29 2.87 -16.65
N HIS A 51 1.64 3.84 -17.48
CA HIS A 51 0.67 4.59 -18.27
C HIS A 51 -0.20 3.67 -19.14
N ASP A 52 0.41 2.64 -19.75
CA ASP A 52 -0.28 1.70 -20.63
C ASP A 52 -1.21 0.74 -19.88
N GLU A 53 -0.94 0.45 -18.60
CA GLU A 53 -1.89 -0.28 -17.76
C GLU A 53 -3.08 0.59 -17.38
N LEU A 54 -2.84 1.85 -16.98
CA LEU A 54 -3.91 2.78 -16.62
C LEU A 54 -4.87 3.03 -17.79
N GLN A 55 -4.35 3.12 -19.02
CA GLN A 55 -5.18 3.26 -20.22
C GLN A 55 -6.07 2.04 -20.50
N ARG A 56 -5.64 0.84 -20.10
CA ARG A 56 -6.39 -0.40 -20.31
C ARG A 56 -7.40 -0.69 -19.19
N ARG A 57 -7.25 -0.07 -18.02
CA ARG A 57 -8.10 -0.31 -16.84
C ARG A 57 -9.35 0.58 -16.83
N ASN A 58 -10.47 0.00 -16.41
CA ASN A 58 -11.70 0.74 -16.12
C ASN A 58 -11.66 1.30 -14.68
N LEU A 59 -10.98 2.44 -14.50
CA LEU A 59 -10.77 3.04 -13.17
C LEU A 59 -12.05 3.33 -12.39
N ARG A 60 -13.15 3.62 -13.11
CA ARG A 60 -14.45 3.90 -12.49
C ARG A 60 -15.03 2.69 -11.78
N GLU A 61 -15.01 1.54 -12.45
CA GLU A 61 -15.55 0.28 -11.91
C GLU A 61 -14.70 -0.21 -10.75
N GLU A 62 -13.37 -0.15 -10.88
CA GLU A 62 -12.43 -0.49 -9.80
C GLU A 62 -12.65 0.38 -8.55
N LEU A 63 -12.89 1.68 -8.74
CA LEU A 63 -13.20 2.61 -7.66
C LEU A 63 -14.53 2.24 -6.99
N GLU A 64 -15.60 2.04 -7.76
CA GLU A 64 -16.92 1.69 -7.22
C GLU A 64 -16.87 0.37 -6.44
N ASP A 65 -16.13 -0.64 -6.92
CA ASP A 65 -15.95 -1.92 -6.22
C ASP A 65 -15.13 -1.77 -4.93
N ARG A 66 -14.04 -0.99 -4.97
CA ARG A 66 -13.23 -0.72 -3.77
C ARG A 66 -14.01 0.06 -2.73
N GLU A 67 -14.82 1.03 -3.16
CA GLU A 67 -15.75 1.74 -2.28
C GLU A 67 -16.78 0.79 -1.68
N ARG A 68 -17.44 -0.05 -2.48
CA ARG A 68 -18.39 -1.06 -1.97
C ARG A 68 -17.75 -1.95 -0.91
N ARG A 69 -16.54 -2.46 -1.15
CA ARG A 69 -15.80 -3.27 -0.16
C ARG A 69 -15.49 -2.48 1.10
N HIS A 70 -14.94 -1.27 0.95
CA HIS A 70 -14.61 -0.39 2.08
C HIS A 70 -15.84 -0.01 2.92
N PHE A 71 -16.96 0.36 2.28
CA PHE A 71 -18.21 0.65 2.98
C PHE A 71 -18.79 -0.60 3.63
N SER A 72 -18.72 -1.76 2.97
CA SER A 72 -19.20 -3.01 3.59
C SER A 72 -18.37 -3.44 4.81
N SER A 73 -17.05 -3.23 4.81
CA SER A 73 -16.20 -3.50 5.97
C SER A 73 -16.35 -2.44 7.06
N LYS A 74 -16.52 -1.16 6.67
CA LYS A 74 -16.70 -0.05 7.60
C LYS A 74 -18.07 -0.07 8.27
N ASP A 75 -19.13 -0.42 7.54
CA ASP A 75 -20.48 -0.56 8.08
C ASP A 75 -20.58 -1.80 8.98
N LYS A 76 -19.88 -2.90 8.67
CA LYS A 76 -19.73 -4.03 9.61
C LYS A 76 -19.05 -3.59 10.90
N ALA A 77 -17.91 -2.90 10.81
CA ALA A 77 -17.23 -2.36 11.98
C ALA A 77 -18.09 -1.34 12.77
N TYR A 78 -18.89 -0.52 12.09
CA TYR A 78 -19.81 0.42 12.74
C TYR A 78 -21.03 -0.27 13.37
N MET A 79 -21.56 -1.35 12.78
CA MET A 79 -22.67 -2.12 13.34
C MET A 79 -22.20 -3.00 14.49
N GLU A 80 -21.01 -3.60 14.38
CA GLU A 80 -20.37 -4.36 15.44
C GLU A 80 -20.02 -3.45 16.62
N ASP A 81 -19.38 -2.28 16.43
CA ASP A 81 -19.15 -1.30 17.52
C ASP A 81 -20.46 -0.77 18.13
N ARG A 82 -21.52 -0.64 17.32
CA ARG A 82 -22.85 -0.22 17.79
C ARG A 82 -23.56 -1.32 18.58
N ASP A 83 -23.40 -2.58 18.21
CA ASP A 83 -23.99 -3.73 18.90
C ASP A 83 -23.21 -4.07 20.18
N HIS A 84 -21.89 -3.85 20.21
CA HIS A 84 -21.10 -3.85 21.44
C HIS A 84 -21.54 -2.74 22.40
N ARG A 85 -21.83 -1.52 21.89
CA ARG A 85 -22.44 -0.44 22.70
C ARG A 85 -23.89 -0.69 23.09
N ARG A 86 -24.68 -1.43 22.30
CA ARG A 86 -26.11 -1.72 22.61
C ARG A 86 -26.29 -2.93 23.52
N LYS A 87 -25.38 -3.91 23.51
CA LYS A 87 -25.39 -5.04 24.46
C LYS A 87 -25.00 -4.63 25.88
N GLY A 88 -24.34 -3.48 26.04
CA GLY A 88 -23.97 -2.88 27.33
C GLY A 88 -24.78 -1.64 27.75
N GLY A 89 -25.96 -1.36 27.17
CA GLY A 89 -26.58 -0.05 27.37
C GLY A 89 -28.08 0.06 27.07
N HIS A 90 -28.89 -0.90 27.50
CA HIS A 90 -30.33 -0.68 27.66
C HIS A 90 -30.58 -0.06 29.04
N LEU A 91 -30.40 1.26 29.19
CA LEU A 91 -31.05 2.16 30.16
C LEU A 91 -30.28 3.50 30.24
N LEU A 92 -31.02 4.60 30.30
CA LEU A 92 -30.60 6.01 30.43
C LEU A 92 -30.13 6.72 29.14
N LEU A 93 -31.03 7.49 28.51
CA LEU A 93 -31.17 8.91 28.85
C LEU A 93 -32.12 9.60 27.86
N GLU A 94 -33.39 9.64 28.25
CA GLU A 94 -34.32 10.67 27.82
C GLU A 94 -33.88 11.99 28.48
N GLY A 95 -33.48 12.97 27.67
CA GLY A 95 -33.36 14.38 28.05
C GLY A 95 -31.97 14.87 28.48
N THR A 96 -31.32 15.67 27.63
CA THR A 96 -30.87 17.04 27.96
C THR A 96 -30.42 17.80 26.69
N LYS A 97 -31.23 18.82 26.36
CA LYS A 97 -30.95 20.08 25.66
C LYS A 97 -29.58 20.23 24.95
N ARG A 98 -29.62 20.26 23.61
CA ARG A 98 -28.62 20.94 22.77
C ARG A 98 -28.95 22.43 22.75
N GLU A 99 -28.21 23.24 23.51
CA GLU A 99 -28.26 24.71 23.43
C GLU A 99 -26.89 25.28 23.85
N VAL A 100 -25.83 25.01 23.07
CA VAL A 100 -24.54 25.73 23.18
C VAL A 100 -23.84 25.78 21.81
N GLU A 101 -24.56 26.18 20.77
CA GLU A 101 -23.97 26.66 19.51
C GLU A 101 -24.34 28.14 19.40
N ASP A 102 -23.31 29.00 19.29
CA ASP A 102 -23.33 30.46 18.99
C ASP A 102 -22.57 31.37 19.96
N ARG A 103 -21.33 31.01 20.31
CA ARG A 103 -20.30 31.99 20.67
C ARG A 103 -19.02 31.72 19.89
N ILE A 104 -18.99 32.20 18.65
CA ILE A 104 -17.78 32.30 17.85
C ILE A 104 -16.88 33.36 18.50
N ILE A 105 -15.95 32.92 19.34
CA ILE A 105 -14.85 33.75 19.84
C ILE A 105 -13.82 33.81 18.70
N PRO A 106 -13.46 34.98 18.15
CA PRO A 106 -12.41 35.07 17.14
C PRO A 106 -11.07 34.74 17.82
N ARG A 107 -10.59 33.52 17.59
CA ARG A 107 -9.29 33.03 18.04
C ARG A 107 -8.20 33.67 17.19
N ASN A 108 -7.70 34.83 17.63
CA ASN A 108 -6.40 35.34 17.19
C ASN A 108 -5.32 34.45 17.81
N ALA A 109 -5.11 33.26 17.24
CA ALA A 109 -4.02 32.36 17.63
C ALA A 109 -2.86 32.55 16.65
N ASP A 110 -1.70 32.87 17.22
CA ASP A 110 -0.40 32.82 16.57
C ASP A 110 -0.08 31.37 16.17
N ALA A 111 0.62 31.17 15.05
CA ALA A 111 0.74 29.87 14.38
C ALA A 111 1.99 29.08 14.77
N ASP A 112 2.73 29.49 15.81
CA ASP A 112 4.06 28.93 16.13
C ASP A 112 4.14 28.26 17.52
N ASP A 113 3.02 28.07 18.22
CA ASP A 113 2.99 27.51 19.60
C ASP A 113 2.40 26.09 19.66
N ALA A 114 2.54 25.33 18.58
CA ALA A 114 2.04 23.95 18.46
C ALA A 114 3.06 22.87 18.86
N ASP A 115 4.11 23.22 19.61
CA ASP A 115 5.04 22.27 20.22
C ASP A 115 4.82 22.26 21.73
N VAL A 116 3.77 21.55 22.18
CA VAL A 116 3.57 21.23 23.59
C VAL A 116 3.28 19.73 23.71
N ASP A 117 4.33 18.99 24.04
CA ASP A 117 4.35 17.70 24.72
C ASP A 117 3.11 16.81 24.54
N ILE A 118 3.11 16.05 23.44
CA ILE A 118 2.40 14.77 23.43
C ILE A 118 3.17 13.85 24.36
N LYS A 119 2.69 13.77 25.60
CA LYS A 119 3.13 12.79 26.59
C LYS A 119 3.13 11.42 25.93
N SER A 120 4.32 10.83 25.87
CA SER A 120 4.55 9.40 25.71
C SER A 120 3.76 8.67 26.79
N ASP A 121 2.55 8.25 26.46
CA ASP A 121 1.82 7.25 27.23
C ASP A 121 2.43 5.90 26.84
N ASP A 122 3.24 5.39 27.76
CA ASP A 122 3.77 4.03 27.79
C ASP A 122 2.61 3.12 28.20
N GLU A 123 1.69 2.86 27.26
CA GLU A 123 0.75 1.75 27.40
C GLU A 123 1.38 0.53 26.74
N SER A 124 2.02 -0.27 27.61
CA SER A 124 2.35 -1.67 27.36
C SER A 124 1.07 -2.42 27.00
N GLU A 125 0.82 -2.59 25.70
CA GLU A 125 -0.19 -3.53 25.19
C GLU A 125 0.34 -4.96 25.41
N ASP A 126 -0.29 -5.63 26.36
CA ASP A 126 -0.22 -7.07 26.60
C ASP A 126 -0.85 -7.76 25.38
N ASP A 127 -0.01 -8.44 24.60
CA ASP A 127 -0.37 -9.20 23.40
C ASP A 127 -1.01 -10.52 23.87
N ASP A 128 -2.33 -10.50 24.08
CA ASP A 128 -3.17 -11.71 24.22
C ASP A 128 -3.20 -12.43 22.86
N ASP A 129 -2.12 -13.17 22.57
CA ASP A 129 -1.99 -14.13 21.47
C ASP A 129 -2.64 -15.46 21.88
N ASP A 130 -3.97 -15.59 21.70
CA ASP A 130 -4.68 -16.86 21.99
C ASP A 130 -6.06 -17.01 21.29
N ASP A 131 -6.19 -16.75 19.98
CA ASP A 131 -7.44 -17.11 19.25
C ASP A 131 -7.34 -17.36 17.72
N ASP A 132 -6.23 -17.92 17.19
CA ASP A 132 -6.09 -18.27 15.75
C ASP A 132 -5.62 -19.73 15.48
N GLU A 133 -5.81 -20.66 16.43
CA GLU A 133 -5.36 -22.07 16.25
C GLU A 133 -6.14 -22.81 15.13
N ASP A 134 -7.44 -22.54 14.95
CA ASP A 134 -8.30 -23.24 13.98
C ASP A 134 -7.93 -22.96 12.50
N ASP A 135 -7.48 -21.75 12.17
CA ASP A 135 -7.10 -21.37 10.80
C ASP A 135 -5.73 -21.97 10.40
N THR A 136 -4.85 -22.20 11.37
CA THR A 136 -3.54 -22.83 11.12
C THR A 136 -3.64 -24.34 10.88
N GLU A 137 -4.53 -25.02 11.61
CA GLU A 137 -4.79 -26.45 11.44
C GLU A 137 -5.39 -26.76 10.05
N ALA A 138 -6.31 -25.91 9.58
CA ALA A 138 -6.90 -26.02 8.25
C ALA A 138 -5.85 -25.92 7.13
N LEU A 139 -4.90 -24.98 7.24
CA LEU A 139 -3.83 -24.79 6.26
C LEU A 139 -2.81 -25.94 6.23
N LEU A 140 -2.47 -26.51 7.39
CA LEU A 140 -1.56 -27.66 7.47
C LEU A 140 -2.18 -28.92 6.85
N ALA A 141 -3.48 -29.15 7.07
CA ALA A 141 -4.21 -30.27 6.48
C ALA A 141 -4.28 -30.18 4.94
N GLU A 142 -4.48 -28.98 4.39
CA GLU A 142 -4.48 -28.75 2.93
C GLU A 142 -3.08 -28.99 2.32
N LEU A 143 -2.02 -28.53 2.99
CA LEU A 143 -0.64 -28.78 2.53
C LEU A 143 -0.27 -30.27 2.56
N GLU A 144 -0.76 -31.04 3.53
CA GLU A 144 -0.56 -32.48 3.58
C GLU A 144 -1.32 -33.21 2.46
N GLN A 145 -2.54 -32.78 2.14
CA GLN A 145 -3.30 -33.31 1.00
C GLN A 145 -2.57 -33.03 -0.32
N ILE A 146 -2.10 -31.79 -0.54
CA ILE A 146 -1.34 -31.42 -1.74
C ILE A 146 -0.04 -32.22 -1.84
N LYS A 147 0.69 -32.41 -0.74
CA LYS A 147 1.93 -33.21 -0.73
C LYS A 147 1.65 -34.68 -1.06
N LYS A 148 0.56 -35.25 -0.54
CA LYS A 148 0.16 -36.63 -0.79
C LYS A 148 -0.25 -36.85 -2.25
N GLU A 149 -1.09 -35.96 -2.79
CA GLU A 149 -1.52 -36.01 -4.19
C GLU A 149 -0.32 -35.87 -5.14
N ARG A 150 0.59 -34.94 -4.85
CA ARG A 150 1.78 -34.71 -5.67
C ARG A 150 2.78 -35.87 -5.61
N ALA A 151 2.88 -36.55 -4.47
CA ALA A 151 3.69 -37.76 -4.34
C ALA A 151 3.10 -38.92 -5.14
N GLU A 152 1.78 -39.09 -5.13
CA GLU A 152 1.07 -40.12 -5.90
C GLU A 152 1.15 -39.85 -7.41
N GLU A 153 0.97 -38.61 -7.84
CA GLU A 153 1.12 -38.21 -9.24
C GLU A 153 2.55 -38.44 -9.74
N LYS A 154 3.55 -38.10 -8.92
CA LYS A 154 4.97 -38.33 -9.25
C LYS A 154 5.28 -39.82 -9.40
N LEU A 155 4.76 -40.67 -8.51
CA LEU A 155 4.96 -42.12 -8.58
C LEU A 155 4.27 -42.71 -9.82
N ARG A 156 3.07 -42.24 -10.16
CA ARG A 156 2.36 -42.63 -11.38
C ARG A 156 3.13 -42.23 -12.64
N ASN A 157 3.67 -41.02 -12.69
CA ASN A 157 4.46 -40.53 -13.80
C ASN A 157 5.81 -41.27 -13.93
N GLU A 158 6.48 -41.54 -12.81
CA GLU A 158 7.73 -42.31 -12.80
C GLU A 158 7.52 -43.75 -13.30
N ARG A 159 6.41 -44.39 -12.94
CA ARG A 159 6.05 -45.71 -13.47
C ARG A 159 5.83 -45.68 -14.99
N GLN A 160 5.15 -44.65 -15.50
CA GLN A 160 4.94 -44.48 -16.95
C GLN A 160 6.27 -44.27 -17.68
N MET A 161 7.14 -43.41 -17.14
CA MET A 161 8.47 -43.18 -17.69
C MET A 161 9.34 -44.45 -17.69
N GLN A 162 9.27 -45.27 -16.64
CA GLN A 162 9.98 -46.55 -16.58
C GLN A 162 9.44 -47.55 -17.62
N GLU A 163 8.11 -47.63 -17.80
CA GLU A 163 7.50 -48.48 -18.82
C GLU A 163 7.88 -48.02 -20.25
N GLU A 164 7.93 -46.70 -20.49
CA GLU A 164 8.40 -46.14 -21.76
C GLU A 164 9.89 -46.36 -22.00
N GLU A 165 10.73 -46.24 -20.96
CA GLU A 165 12.17 -46.49 -21.05
C GLU A 165 12.45 -47.98 -21.33
N LEU A 166 11.73 -48.90 -20.69
CA LEU A 166 11.82 -50.33 -20.96
C LEU A 166 11.38 -50.66 -22.38
N LYS A 167 10.29 -50.04 -22.85
CA LYS A 167 9.81 -50.19 -24.22
C LYS A 167 10.79 -49.61 -25.25
N ALA A 168 11.43 -48.49 -24.94
CA ALA A 168 12.47 -47.89 -25.77
C ALA A 168 13.73 -48.77 -25.84
N LYS A 169 14.18 -49.32 -24.70
CA LYS A 169 15.28 -50.29 -24.66
C LYS A 169 14.94 -51.57 -25.39
N GLU A 170 13.72 -52.09 -25.27
CA GLU A 170 13.27 -53.26 -26.03
C GLU A 170 13.27 -52.98 -27.53
N ALA A 171 12.71 -51.84 -27.96
CA ALA A 171 12.74 -51.42 -29.36
C ALA A 171 14.17 -51.24 -29.88
N GLU A 172 15.08 -50.68 -29.08
CA GLU A 172 16.50 -50.55 -29.44
C GLU A 172 17.19 -51.91 -29.58
N THR A 173 16.88 -52.88 -28.71
CA THR A 173 17.42 -54.24 -28.83
C THR A 173 16.87 -55.00 -30.04
N VAL A 174 15.64 -54.69 -30.48
CA VAL A 174 15.02 -55.27 -31.68
C VAL A 174 15.59 -54.65 -32.95
N THR A 175 15.87 -53.35 -32.98
CA THR A 175 16.51 -52.68 -34.14
C THR A 175 18.00 -53.00 -34.27
N ARG A 176 18.67 -53.41 -33.19
CA ARG A 176 20.08 -53.83 -33.19
C ARG A 176 20.30 -55.30 -33.59
N LYS A 177 19.25 -56.08 -33.88
CA LYS A 177 19.42 -57.42 -34.46
C LYS A 177 19.87 -57.28 -35.93
N PRO A 178 21.07 -57.77 -36.29
CA PRO A 178 21.62 -57.58 -37.62
C PRO A 178 20.83 -58.40 -38.64
N SER A 179 20.43 -57.76 -39.73
CA SER A 179 19.95 -58.45 -40.94
C SER A 179 21.14 -59.20 -41.56
N ASP A 180 21.01 -60.52 -41.68
CA ASP A 180 21.86 -61.39 -42.53
C ASP A 180 21.81 -60.96 -44.01
#